data_AF-A0A7C6ZCJ8-F1
#
_entry.id   AF-A0A7C6ZCJ8-F1
#
_cell.length_a   1.000
_cell.length_b   1.000
_cell.length_c   1.000
_cell.angle_alpha   90.00
_cell.angle_beta   90.00
_cell.angle_gamma   90.00
#
_symmetry.space_group_name_H-M   'P 1'
#
loop_
_entity.id
_entity.type
_entity.pdbx_description
1 polymer ?
#
loop_
_entity_poly.entity_id
_entity_poly.type
_entity_poly.pdbx_seq_one_letter_code
_entity_poly.pdbx_strand_id
1 'polypeptide(L)'
;MDEMLEKIDALRRRTGASYREAKEALDVCGGDVVAALIELEETRVSRRDAIARGLARGLRQLARLINKGNQSKVVISKNGEVLMEIPVTLCVAGSVMSPWLCALSSLAIMAGSLTVDVSAPKTAEEAAFPGGTGG
;
A
#
# COMPACT_ATOMS: atom_id res chain seq x y z
N MET A 1 -43.84 -7.55 -12.25
CA MET A 1 -42.64 -7.11 -11.52
C MET A 1 -42.13 -8.33 -10.77
N ASP A 2 -40.85 -8.67 -10.88
CA ASP A 2 -40.27 -9.83 -10.19
C ASP A 2 -40.01 -9.47 -8.72
N GLU A 3 -40.74 -10.09 -7.79
CA GLU A 3 -40.66 -9.81 -6.34
C GLU A 3 -39.24 -9.99 -5.81
N MET A 4 -38.50 -10.95 -6.36
CA MET A 4 -37.11 -11.21 -5.98
C MET A 4 -36.19 -10.03 -6.33
N LEU A 5 -36.40 -9.44 -7.51
CA LEU A 5 -35.61 -8.31 -7.98
C LEU A 5 -35.85 -7.07 -7.12
N GLU A 6 -37.09 -6.83 -6.70
CA GLU A 6 -37.44 -5.69 -5.83
C GLU A 6 -36.73 -5.77 -4.47
N LYS A 7 -36.71 -6.96 -3.86
CA LYS A 7 -35.98 -7.20 -2.60
C LYS A 7 -34.48 -6.98 -2.75
N ILE A 8 -33.90 -7.47 -3.85
CA ILE A 8 -32.47 -7.27 -4.15
C ILE A 8 -32.17 -5.78 -4.33
N ASP A 9 -32.98 -5.06 -5.11
CA ASP A 9 -32.77 -3.62 -5.33
C ASP A 9 -32.92 -2.81 -4.03
N ALA A 10 -33.82 -3.19 -3.14
CA ALA A 10 -33.97 -2.57 -1.83
C ALA A 10 -32.69 -2.73 -0.98
N LEU A 11 -32.11 -3.93 -0.92
CA LEU A 11 -30.85 -4.20 -0.22
C LEU A 11 -29.69 -3.39 -0.81
N ARG A 12 -29.59 -3.36 -2.15
CA ARG A 12 -28.53 -2.62 -2.84
C ARG A 12 -28.63 -1.12 -2.63
N ARG A 13 -29.84 -0.55 -2.61
CA ARG A 13 -30.01 0.89 -2.36
C ARG A 13 -29.60 1.31 -0.95
N ARG A 14 -29.82 0.43 0.05
CA ARG A 14 -29.50 0.73 1.45
C ARG A 14 -28.04 0.45 1.81
N THR A 15 -27.50 -0.66 1.31
CA THR A 15 -26.14 -1.08 1.63
C THR A 15 -25.15 -0.59 0.59
N GLY A 16 -25.52 -0.46 -0.68
CA GLY A 16 -24.58 -0.31 -1.79
C GLY A 16 -23.92 -1.63 -2.20
N ALA A 17 -24.50 -2.78 -1.85
CA ALA A 17 -24.00 -4.10 -2.24
C ALA A 17 -24.15 -4.32 -3.76
N SER A 18 -23.33 -5.21 -4.32
CA SER A 18 -23.52 -5.70 -5.69
C SER A 18 -24.79 -6.57 -5.79
N TYR A 19 -25.31 -6.77 -7.00
CA TYR A 19 -26.42 -7.71 -7.25
C TYR A 19 -26.12 -9.11 -6.71
N ARG A 20 -24.87 -9.56 -6.89
CA ARG A 20 -24.41 -10.85 -6.40
C ARG A 20 -24.47 -10.94 -4.88
N GLU A 21 -23.85 -9.98 -4.18
CA GLU A 21 -23.82 -9.97 -2.71
C GLU A 21 -25.22 -9.85 -2.12
N ALA A 22 -26.08 -9.00 -2.71
CA ALA A 22 -27.45 -8.85 -2.25
C ALA A 22 -28.31 -10.11 -2.49
N LYS A 23 -28.13 -10.79 -3.63
CA LYS A 23 -28.79 -12.08 -3.90
C LYS A 23 -28.32 -13.15 -2.91
N GLU A 24 -27.02 -13.25 -2.70
CA GLU A 24 -26.41 -14.25 -1.82
C GLU A 24 -26.87 -14.08 -0.37
N ALA A 25 -26.89 -12.84 0.15
CA ALA A 25 -27.42 -12.57 1.48
C ALA A 25 -28.92 -12.92 1.59
N LEU A 26 -29.70 -12.61 0.55
CA LEU A 26 -31.13 -12.93 0.53
C LEU A 26 -31.39 -14.45 0.46
N ASP A 27 -30.57 -15.19 -0.31
CA ASP A 27 -30.64 -16.65 -0.43
C ASP A 27 -30.29 -17.31 0.92
N VAL A 28 -29.23 -16.85 1.60
CA VAL A 28 -28.81 -17.36 2.93
C VAL A 28 -29.86 -17.07 4.01
N CYS A 29 -30.51 -15.90 3.95
CA CYS A 29 -31.55 -15.49 4.89
C CYS A 29 -32.96 -15.97 4.49
N GLY A 30 -33.08 -16.86 3.51
CA GLY A 30 -34.37 -17.48 3.13
C GLY A 30 -35.42 -16.47 2.62
N GLY A 31 -34.98 -15.36 2.02
CA GLY A 31 -35.88 -14.32 1.50
C GLY A 31 -36.23 -13.19 2.48
N ASP A 32 -35.74 -13.22 3.72
CA ASP A 32 -35.92 -12.12 4.68
C ASP A 32 -34.96 -10.95 4.40
N VAL A 33 -35.54 -9.82 4.03
CA VAL A 33 -34.81 -8.59 3.69
C VAL A 33 -34.14 -7.97 4.90
N VAL A 34 -34.74 -8.04 6.09
CA VAL A 34 -34.17 -7.44 7.30
C VAL A 34 -32.98 -8.26 7.77
N ALA A 35 -33.13 -9.57 7.82
CA ALA A 35 -32.02 -10.47 8.15
C ALA A 35 -30.85 -10.33 7.16
N ALA A 36 -31.15 -10.28 5.85
CA ALA A 36 -30.13 -10.07 4.82
C ALA A 36 -29.43 -8.70 4.92
N LEU A 37 -30.14 -7.67 5.39
CA LEU A 37 -29.56 -6.34 5.61
C LEU A 37 -28.53 -6.37 6.75
N ILE A 38 -28.89 -7.00 7.88
CA ILE A 38 -28.02 -7.16 9.05
C ILE A 38 -26.75 -7.93 8.65
N GLU A 39 -26.92 -9.05 7.94
CA GLU A 39 -25.80 -9.89 7.47
C GLU A 39 -24.81 -9.12 6.58
N LEU A 40 -25.33 -8.30 5.65
CA LEU A 40 -24.51 -7.47 4.77
C LEU A 40 -23.75 -6.38 5.54
N GLU A 41 -24.36 -5.79 6.57
CA GLU A 41 -23.72 -4.78 7.42
C GLU A 41 -22.59 -5.40 8.25
N GLU A 42 -22.86 -6.52 8.93
CA GLU A 42 -21.86 -7.26 9.73
C GLU A 42 -20.68 -7.73 8.86
N THR A 43 -20.97 -8.31 7.70
CA THR A 43 -19.95 -8.76 6.75
C THR A 43 -19.02 -7.62 6.33
N ARG A 44 -19.58 -6.43 6.07
CA ARG A 44 -18.79 -5.25 5.68
C ARG A 44 -17.92 -4.71 6.81
N VAL A 45 -18.46 -4.64 8.03
CA VAL A 45 -17.69 -4.23 9.20
C VAL A 45 -16.53 -5.21 9.43
N SER A 46 -16.82 -6.51 9.41
CA SER A 46 -15.79 -7.56 9.57
C SER A 46 -14.69 -7.49 8.50
N ARG A 47 -15.06 -7.27 7.22
CA ARG A 47 -14.07 -7.06 6.14
C ARG A 47 -13.22 -5.81 6.37
N ARG A 48 -13.84 -4.68 6.72
CA ARG A 48 -13.11 -3.43 7.01
C ARG A 48 -12.11 -3.62 8.15
N ASP A 49 -12.54 -4.28 9.23
CA ASP A 49 -11.68 -4.55 10.38
C ASP A 49 -10.54 -5.51 10.02
N ALA A 50 -10.81 -6.54 9.20
CA ALA A 50 -9.78 -7.45 8.72
C ALA A 50 -8.71 -6.72 7.89
N ILE A 51 -9.13 -5.82 6.99
CA ILE A 51 -8.23 -4.98 6.19
C ILE A 51 -7.43 -4.04 7.08
N ALA A 52 -8.10 -3.33 8.00
CA ALA A 52 -7.44 -2.40 8.93
C ALA A 52 -6.40 -3.13 9.80
N ARG A 53 -6.73 -4.32 10.34
CA ARG A 53 -5.78 -5.17 11.07
C ARG A 53 -4.62 -5.62 10.18
N GLY A 54 -4.88 -5.97 8.93
CA GLY A 54 -3.87 -6.31 7.93
C GLY A 54 -2.87 -5.18 7.70
N LEU A 55 -3.39 -3.98 7.38
CA LEU A 55 -2.60 -2.76 7.19
C LEU A 55 -1.78 -2.42 8.44
N ALA A 56 -2.39 -2.42 9.62
CA ALA A 56 -1.69 -2.12 10.86
C ALA A 56 -0.57 -3.13 11.17
N ARG A 57 -0.76 -4.42 10.84
CA ARG A 57 0.31 -5.44 10.96
C ARG A 57 1.46 -5.17 9.98
N GLY A 58 1.14 -4.86 8.73
CA GLY A 58 2.14 -4.52 7.71
C GLY A 58 2.96 -3.29 8.10
N LEU A 59 2.29 -2.20 8.52
CA LEU A 59 2.95 -0.99 8.99
C LEU A 59 3.85 -1.25 10.21
N ARG A 60 3.44 -2.08 11.17
CA ARG A 60 4.29 -2.49 12.30
C ARG A 60 5.52 -3.29 11.86
N GLN A 61 5.40 -4.15 10.86
CA GLN A 61 6.54 -4.88 10.31
C GLN A 61 7.52 -3.92 9.62
N LEU A 62 7.01 -3.01 8.79
CA LEU A 62 7.80 -2.00 8.13
C LEU A 62 8.51 -1.08 9.14
N ALA A 63 7.80 -0.60 10.16
CA ALA A 63 8.38 0.21 11.23
C ALA A 63 9.51 -0.51 11.97
N ARG A 64 9.39 -1.84 12.18
CA ARG A 64 10.48 -2.65 12.76
C ARG A 64 11.68 -2.75 11.83
N LEU A 65 11.47 -2.89 10.51
CA LEU A 65 12.56 -2.91 9.53
C LEU A 65 13.27 -1.57 9.45
N ILE A 66 12.53 -0.46 9.46
CA ILE A 66 13.09 0.89 9.46
C ILE A 66 13.87 1.16 10.75
N ASN A 67 13.32 0.80 11.91
CA ASN A 67 14.03 0.97 13.18
C ASN A 67 15.30 0.12 13.27
N LYS A 68 15.27 -1.12 12.75
CA LYS A 68 16.50 -1.93 12.57
C LYS A 68 17.44 -1.31 11.54
N GLY A 69 16.88 -0.68 10.51
CA GLY A 69 17.57 -0.02 9.40
C GLY A 69 18.02 1.41 9.70
N ASN A 70 17.94 1.90 10.93
CA ASN A 70 18.42 3.24 11.31
C ASN A 70 19.95 3.42 11.11
N GLN A 71 20.66 2.34 10.79
CA GLN A 71 22.07 2.32 10.37
C GLN A 71 22.29 1.76 8.96
N SER A 72 21.22 1.39 8.26
CA SER A 72 21.28 0.84 6.90
C SER A 72 21.29 1.96 5.88
N LYS A 73 22.17 1.82 4.89
CA LYS A 73 22.33 2.76 3.78
C LYS A 73 21.98 2.06 2.46
N VAL A 74 21.25 2.78 1.61
CA VAL A 74 20.99 2.41 0.22
C VAL A 74 22.14 2.97 -0.60
N VAL A 75 22.83 2.09 -1.31
CA VAL A 75 23.96 2.44 -2.19
C VAL A 75 23.47 2.33 -3.63
N ILE A 76 23.55 3.43 -4.36
CA ILE A 76 23.18 3.47 -5.77
C ILE A 76 24.46 3.34 -6.59
N SER A 77 24.54 2.29 -7.40
CA SER A 77 25.70 1.98 -8.23
C SER A 77 25.32 1.98 -9.71
N LYS A 78 26.22 2.49 -10.57
CA LYS A 78 26.08 2.45 -12.02
C LYS A 78 27.40 2.01 -12.63
N ASN A 79 27.38 0.96 -13.45
CA ASN A 79 28.57 0.39 -14.08
C ASN A 79 29.70 -0.04 -13.11
N GLY A 80 29.34 -0.42 -11.87
CA GLY A 80 30.30 -0.87 -10.85
C GLY A 80 30.88 0.25 -9.98
N GLU A 81 30.55 1.52 -10.23
CA GLU A 81 30.95 2.65 -9.38
C GLU A 81 29.78 3.08 -8.48
N VAL A 82 30.10 3.32 -7.21
CA VAL A 82 29.16 3.86 -6.22
C VAL A 82 28.97 5.35 -6.49
N LEU A 83 27.73 5.75 -6.78
CA LEU A 83 27.38 7.15 -7.05
C LEU A 83 26.98 7.91 -5.79
N MET A 84 26.24 7.26 -4.89
CA MET A 84 25.68 7.92 -3.69
C MET A 84 25.23 6.90 -2.63
N GLU A 85 25.38 7.27 -1.36
CA GLU A 85 24.83 6.54 -0.20
C GLU A 85 23.73 7.35 0.50
N ILE A 86 22.53 6.75 0.67
CA ILE A 86 21.38 7.41 1.30
C ILE A 86 20.83 6.55 2.44
N PRO A 87 20.59 7.08 3.65
CA PRO A 87 20.00 6.28 4.73
C PRO A 87 18.57 5.84 4.37
N VAL A 88 18.22 4.61 4.73
CA VAL A 88 16.91 4.00 4.41
C VAL A 88 15.75 4.86 4.96
N THR A 89 15.94 5.50 6.11
CA THR A 89 14.95 6.40 6.72
C THR A 89 14.62 7.60 5.81
N LEU A 90 15.62 8.19 5.16
CA LEU A 90 15.44 9.32 4.25
C LEU A 90 14.75 8.88 2.96
N CYS A 91 15.09 7.69 2.44
CA CYS A 91 14.40 7.11 1.29
C CYS A 91 12.91 6.87 1.58
N VAL A 92 12.57 6.31 2.75
CA VAL A 92 11.18 6.07 3.13
C VAL A 92 10.44 7.40 3.29
N ALA A 93 11.01 8.38 3.98
CA ALA A 93 10.43 9.71 4.10
C ALA A 93 10.19 10.36 2.72
N GLY A 94 11.18 10.29 1.83
CA GLY A 94 11.09 10.80 0.45
C GLY A 94 10.01 10.11 -0.38
N SER A 95 9.84 8.79 -0.21
CA SER A 95 8.80 8.03 -0.92
C SER A 95 7.37 8.47 -0.55
N VAL A 96 7.16 8.89 0.70
CA VAL A 96 5.86 9.41 1.17
C VAL A 96 5.62 10.82 0.62
N MET A 97 6.66 11.65 0.58
CA MET A 97 6.54 13.04 0.09
C MET A 97 6.41 13.13 -1.43
N SER A 98 7.03 12.22 -2.19
CA SER A 98 6.97 12.24 -3.66
C SER A 98 6.74 10.85 -4.26
N PRO A 99 5.48 10.37 -4.26
CA PRO A 99 5.14 9.05 -4.80
C PRO A 99 5.44 8.89 -6.29
N TRP A 100 5.29 9.96 -7.07
CA TRP A 100 5.57 9.94 -8.51
C TRP A 100 7.05 9.69 -8.81
N LEU A 101 7.96 10.33 -8.07
CA LEU A 101 9.39 10.10 -8.20
C LEU A 101 9.77 8.67 -7.79
N CYS A 102 9.11 8.13 -6.76
CA CYS A 102 9.33 6.76 -6.33
C CYS A 102 8.88 5.73 -7.38
N ALA A 103 7.80 6.02 -8.12
CA ALA A 103 7.37 5.20 -9.24
C ALA A 103 8.39 5.23 -10.39
N LEU A 104 8.90 6.42 -10.74
CA LEU A 104 9.93 6.57 -11.78
C LEU A 104 11.23 5.86 -11.42
N SER A 105 11.69 5.95 -10.16
CA SER A 105 12.91 5.27 -9.73
C SER A 105 12.75 3.75 -9.81
N SER A 106 11.59 3.22 -9.41
CA SER A 106 11.28 1.79 -9.51
C SER A 106 11.34 1.29 -10.95
N LEU A 107 10.80 2.06 -11.90
CA LEU A 107 10.89 1.74 -13.33
C LEU A 107 12.33 1.77 -13.86
N ALA A 108 13.13 2.75 -13.45
CA ALA A 108 14.53 2.86 -13.86
C ALA A 108 15.39 1.70 -13.34
N ILE A 109 15.11 1.22 -12.12
CA ILE A 109 15.74 0.02 -11.54
C ILE A 109 15.32 -1.23 -12.32
N MET A 110 14.03 -1.40 -12.59
CA MET A 110 13.52 -2.54 -13.38
C MET A 110 14.09 -2.57 -14.80
N ALA A 111 14.34 -1.42 -15.41
CA ALA A 111 14.97 -1.30 -16.73
C ALA A 111 16.49 -1.58 -16.72
N GLY A 112 17.09 -1.90 -15.57
CA GLY A 112 18.52 -2.21 -15.43
C GLY A 112 19.44 -0.99 -15.56
N SER A 113 18.89 0.22 -15.59
CA SER A 113 19.67 1.46 -15.72
C SER A 113 20.32 1.91 -14.40
N LEU A 114 19.78 1.43 -13.27
CA LEU A 114 20.29 1.65 -11.91
C LEU A 114 20.32 0.31 -11.16
N THR A 115 21.43 0.02 -10.48
CA THR A 115 21.52 -1.11 -9.54
C THR A 115 21.45 -0.58 -8.11
N VAL A 116 20.61 -1.22 -7.28
CA VAL A 116 20.42 -0.84 -5.87
C VAL A 116 21.01 -1.94 -5.00
N ASP A 117 22.08 -1.60 -4.31
CA ASP A 117 22.67 -2.45 -3.29
C ASP A 117 22.34 -1.89 -1.90
N VAL A 118 21.79 -2.75 -1.03
CA VAL A 118 21.53 -2.38 0.37
C VAL A 118 22.70 -2.88 1.20
N SER A 119 23.64 -1.97 1.48
CA SER A 119 24.80 -2.28 2.30
C SER A 119 24.49 -2.03 3.78
N ALA A 120 24.64 -3.06 4.60
CA ALA A 120 24.78 -2.90 6.04
C ALA A 120 26.17 -2.27 6.31
N PRO A 121 26.29 -1.35 7.27
CA PRO A 121 27.17 -0.19 7.21
C PRO A 121 28.63 -0.52 6.86
N LYS A 122 29.15 0.19 5.85
CA LYS A 122 30.50 0.77 5.91
C LYS A 122 30.38 2.29 5.96
N THR A 123 31.17 2.88 6.84
CA THR A 123 31.31 4.32 7.06
C THR A 123 32.12 4.95 5.91
N ALA A 124 31.58 5.98 5.26
CA ALA A 124 32.24 7.07 4.52
C ALA A 124 31.15 7.70 3.63
N GLU A 125 30.73 8.95 3.82
CA GLU A 125 31.37 10.15 3.27
C GLU A 125 31.02 10.35 1.78
N GLU A 126 30.49 11.54 1.48
CA GLU A 126 30.53 12.21 0.18
C GLU A 126 29.32 12.09 -0.79
N ALA A 127 29.21 13.19 -1.55
CA ALA A 127 28.33 13.49 -2.68
C ALA A 127 26.88 13.87 -2.34
N ALA A 128 26.64 15.07 -1.80
CA ALA A 128 26.60 16.32 -2.58
C ALA A 128 25.55 16.28 -3.70
N PHE A 129 24.40 16.90 -3.44
CA PHE A 129 23.44 17.33 -4.46
C PHE A 129 24.13 18.33 -5.40
N PRO A 130 24.08 18.15 -6.73
CA PRO A 130 24.61 19.14 -7.65
C PRO A 130 23.58 20.26 -7.86
N GLY A 131 24.01 21.52 -7.75
CA GLY A 131 23.31 22.60 -8.46
C GLY A 131 23.37 24.02 -7.88
N GLY A 132 24.41 24.77 -8.27
CA GLY A 132 24.37 26.23 -8.53
C GLY A 132 24.50 27.17 -7.33
N THR A 133 25.15 28.34 -7.38
CA THR A 133 25.65 29.19 -8.47
C THR A 133 26.54 30.29 -7.88
N GLY A 134 27.57 30.71 -8.63
CA GLY A 134 27.93 32.13 -8.82
C GLY A 134 28.63 32.91 -7.70
N GLY A 135 29.84 33.37 -8.00
CA GLY A 135 30.61 34.36 -7.23
C GLY A 135 32.05 34.39 -7.67
#